data_AF-A0A520ECF4-F1
#
_entry.id   AF-A0A520ECF4-F1
#
_cell.length_a   1.000
_cell.length_b   1.000
_cell.length_c   1.000
_cell.angle_alpha   90.00
_cell.angle_beta   90.00
_cell.angle_gamma   90.00
#
_symmetry.space_group_name_H-M   'P 1'
#
loop_
_entity.id
_entity.type
_entity.pdbx_description
1 polymer ?
#
loop_
_entity_poly.entity_id
_entity_poly.type
_entity_poly.pdbx_seq_one_letter_code
_entity_poly.pdbx_strand_id
1 'polypeptide(L)'
;MKRPAPYSALPYPAVPFPFGYWTPEVSTVFDNFWANKNGLLDHWVTYWKSVAAHYKDQPYSMGYDLINEPWVGAEWPFCPLGGCSLSYYKELQPAQDKALAGIRTVDPKNIVWYEPQQLSSGLLLQTYLKSVPGEQNLGLSWHNYCSATFVESTGLPLNATESCKSFTANRQAHSLDQAARMNAVPLMTEWGASDNVRAIQIDAQGADANTMGWLYWAYKYWNDPTTADTKQGLFFDDADLSTTKPKLAQLVRSYPQATAGTNLKYAYDEVTGKFTMSYQADPSITAPTKIFVSPLTAPHGYTVTTSSGTVTKNGSYVDLSGATGAVSVIITPNP
;
A
#
# COMPACT_ATOMS: atom_id res chain seq x y z
N MET A 1 -25.72 -0.71 -16.36
CA MET A 1 -25.20 -2.10 -16.33
C MET A 1 -26.37 -3.01 -15.98
N LYS A 2 -26.61 -4.11 -16.72
CA LYS A 2 -27.69 -5.07 -16.38
C LYS A 2 -27.08 -6.22 -15.58
N ARG A 3 -27.71 -6.61 -14.46
CA ARG A 3 -27.32 -7.79 -13.67
C ARG A 3 -27.25 -9.03 -14.59
N PRO A 4 -26.25 -9.90 -14.46
CA PRO A 4 -26.16 -11.09 -15.30
C PRO A 4 -27.27 -12.09 -14.96
N ALA A 5 -27.72 -12.85 -15.95
CA ALA A 5 -28.55 -14.03 -15.69
C ALA A 5 -27.72 -15.10 -14.95
N PRO A 6 -28.32 -15.90 -14.03
CA PRO A 6 -29.73 -15.90 -13.65
C PRO A 6 -30.10 -14.84 -12.59
N TYR A 7 -29.11 -14.15 -12.01
CA TYR A 7 -29.31 -13.25 -10.87
C TYR A 7 -30.28 -12.10 -11.15
N SER A 8 -30.32 -11.61 -12.39
CA SER A 8 -31.30 -10.60 -12.82
C SER A 8 -32.76 -11.00 -12.69
N ALA A 9 -33.07 -12.30 -12.59
CA ALA A 9 -34.43 -12.81 -12.40
C ALA A 9 -34.87 -12.82 -10.93
N LEU A 10 -33.93 -12.60 -10.00
CA LEU A 10 -34.19 -12.58 -8.56
C LEU A 10 -34.07 -11.14 -8.03
N PRO A 11 -34.66 -10.81 -6.87
CA PRO A 11 -34.38 -9.54 -6.20
C PRO A 11 -32.87 -9.35 -5.96
N TYR A 12 -32.41 -8.10 -5.94
CA TYR A 12 -31.01 -7.79 -5.62
C TYR A 12 -30.76 -8.04 -4.13
N PRO A 13 -29.82 -8.93 -3.76
CA PRO A 13 -29.45 -9.11 -2.36
C PRO A 13 -28.49 -7.99 -1.96
N ALA A 14 -28.91 -7.13 -1.03
CA ALA A 14 -28.06 -6.08 -0.47
C ALA A 14 -27.06 -6.67 0.54
N VAL A 15 -26.08 -7.43 0.05
CA VAL A 15 -25.02 -8.01 0.88
C VAL A 15 -23.98 -6.92 1.19
N PRO A 16 -23.67 -6.63 2.47
CA PRO A 16 -22.71 -5.59 2.82
C PRO A 16 -21.28 -5.98 2.41
N PHE A 17 -20.43 -4.97 2.29
CA PHE A 17 -18.99 -5.16 2.15
C PHE A 17 -18.40 -5.83 3.42
N PRO A 18 -17.41 -6.72 3.30
CA PRO A 18 -16.83 -7.24 2.05
C PRO A 18 -17.59 -8.44 1.46
N PHE A 19 -18.56 -9.02 2.16
CA PHE A 19 -19.23 -10.26 1.78
C PHE A 19 -19.90 -10.23 0.39
N GLY A 20 -20.28 -9.04 -0.10
CA GLY A 20 -20.78 -8.83 -1.46
C GLY A 20 -19.80 -9.30 -2.55
N TYR A 21 -18.49 -9.15 -2.36
CA TYR A 21 -17.45 -9.60 -3.30
C TYR A 21 -17.56 -11.10 -3.58
N TRP A 22 -17.89 -11.88 -2.56
CA TRP A 22 -17.85 -13.34 -2.62
C TRP A 22 -19.13 -13.96 -3.17
N THR A 23 -20.07 -13.13 -3.63
CA THR A 23 -21.31 -13.59 -4.22
C THR A 23 -21.06 -14.18 -5.62
N PRO A 24 -21.82 -15.20 -6.03
CA PRO A 24 -21.75 -15.74 -7.39
C PRO A 24 -22.06 -14.70 -8.47
N GLU A 25 -22.92 -13.72 -8.16
CA GLU A 25 -23.27 -12.63 -9.08
C GLU A 25 -22.08 -11.72 -9.37
N VAL A 26 -21.40 -11.21 -8.33
CA VAL A 26 -20.21 -10.37 -8.49
C VAL A 26 -19.10 -11.15 -9.19
N SER A 27 -18.91 -12.42 -8.80
CA SER A 27 -17.94 -13.30 -9.46
C SER A 27 -18.20 -13.42 -10.97
N THR A 28 -19.46 -13.61 -11.38
CA THR A 28 -19.84 -13.65 -12.80
C THR A 28 -19.56 -12.32 -13.53
N VAL A 29 -19.67 -11.17 -12.84
CA VAL A 29 -19.33 -9.86 -13.43
C VAL A 29 -17.82 -9.76 -13.68
N PHE A 30 -16.98 -10.19 -12.74
CA PHE A 30 -15.53 -10.27 -12.92
C PHE A 30 -15.15 -11.26 -14.02
N ASP A 31 -15.75 -12.44 -14.10
CA ASP A 31 -15.50 -13.40 -15.18
C ASP A 31 -15.78 -12.78 -16.56
N ASN A 32 -16.88 -12.03 -16.69
CA ASN A 32 -17.22 -11.33 -17.92
C ASN A 32 -16.19 -10.23 -18.26
N PHE A 33 -15.66 -9.54 -17.24
CA PHE A 33 -14.61 -8.53 -17.40
C PHE A 33 -13.31 -9.16 -17.90
N TRP A 34 -12.83 -10.21 -17.23
CA TRP A 34 -11.60 -10.93 -17.58
C TRP A 34 -11.69 -11.60 -18.96
N ALA A 35 -12.85 -12.14 -19.32
CA ALA A 35 -13.13 -12.70 -20.64
C ALA A 35 -13.29 -11.64 -21.75
N ASN A 36 -13.13 -10.36 -21.44
CA ASN A 36 -13.37 -9.24 -22.34
C ASN A 36 -14.76 -9.29 -23.02
N LYS A 37 -15.76 -9.81 -22.31
CA LYS A 37 -17.11 -9.96 -22.87
C LYS A 37 -17.66 -8.60 -23.25
N ASN A 38 -18.16 -8.48 -24.49
CA ASN A 38 -18.65 -7.21 -25.04
C ASN A 38 -17.60 -6.08 -25.02
N GLY A 39 -16.31 -6.39 -25.05
CA GLY A 39 -15.24 -5.39 -25.08
C GLY A 39 -14.96 -4.70 -23.73
N LEU A 40 -15.42 -5.26 -22.61
CA LEU A 40 -15.24 -4.64 -21.28
C LEU A 40 -13.76 -4.31 -20.97
N LEU A 41 -12.85 -5.25 -21.23
CA LEU A 41 -11.42 -5.07 -20.99
C LEU A 41 -10.83 -4.05 -21.98
N ASP A 42 -11.29 -4.03 -23.25
CA ASP A 42 -10.88 -3.02 -24.23
C ASP A 42 -11.30 -1.60 -23.81
N HIS A 43 -12.51 -1.46 -23.28
CA HIS A 43 -13.01 -0.20 -22.75
C HIS A 43 -12.23 0.26 -21.51
N TRP A 44 -11.86 -0.67 -20.63
CA TRP A 44 -11.00 -0.36 -19.47
C TRP A 44 -9.60 0.09 -19.89
N VAL A 45 -9.00 -0.53 -20.91
CA VAL A 45 -7.74 -0.06 -21.50
C VAL A 45 -7.90 1.34 -22.10
N THR A 46 -9.03 1.61 -22.78
CA THR A 46 -9.33 2.94 -23.35
C THR A 46 -9.48 4.00 -22.25
N TYR A 47 -10.11 3.64 -21.13
CA TYR A 47 -10.19 4.47 -19.93
C TYR A 47 -8.79 4.80 -19.39
N TRP A 48 -7.94 3.78 -19.16
CA TRP A 48 -6.60 3.99 -18.62
C TRP A 48 -5.70 4.81 -19.55
N LYS A 49 -5.81 4.61 -20.86
CA LYS A 49 -5.16 5.47 -21.85
C LYS A 49 -5.58 6.93 -21.70
N SER A 50 -6.87 7.19 -21.45
CA SER A 50 -7.38 8.55 -21.29
C SER A 50 -6.88 9.19 -19.98
N VAL A 51 -6.87 8.44 -18.89
CA VAL A 51 -6.31 8.88 -17.60
C VAL A 51 -4.82 9.20 -17.74
N ALA A 52 -4.04 8.29 -18.33
CA ALA A 52 -2.61 8.50 -18.52
C ALA A 52 -2.33 9.69 -19.45
N ALA A 53 -3.05 9.82 -20.57
CA ALA A 53 -2.89 10.97 -21.47
C ALA A 53 -3.11 12.31 -20.76
N HIS A 54 -4.03 12.36 -19.80
CA HIS A 54 -4.32 13.56 -19.01
C HIS A 54 -3.26 13.83 -17.93
N TYR A 55 -2.87 12.81 -17.16
CA TYR A 55 -2.03 12.99 -15.97
C TYR A 55 -0.53 12.73 -16.20
N LYS A 56 -0.09 12.39 -17.42
CA LYS A 56 1.32 12.02 -17.68
C LYS A 56 2.37 13.07 -17.29
N ASP A 57 1.98 14.34 -17.26
CA ASP A 57 2.84 15.46 -16.90
C ASP A 57 2.45 16.10 -15.56
N GLN A 58 1.58 15.44 -14.77
CA GLN A 58 1.18 15.91 -13.44
C GLN A 58 2.39 15.88 -12.49
N PRO A 59 2.82 17.04 -11.95
CA PRO A 59 3.88 17.06 -10.94
C PRO A 59 3.49 16.23 -9.72
N TYR A 60 4.47 15.50 -9.18
CA TYR A 60 4.33 14.64 -7.99
C TYR A 60 3.38 13.46 -8.15
N SER A 61 2.94 13.14 -9.37
CA SER A 61 2.22 11.89 -9.63
C SER A 61 3.13 10.69 -9.34
N MET A 62 2.61 9.73 -8.57
CA MET A 62 3.25 8.44 -8.35
C MET A 62 2.84 7.40 -9.39
N GLY A 63 2.06 7.77 -10.40
CA GLY A 63 1.64 6.87 -11.48
C GLY A 63 0.20 6.40 -11.35
N TYR A 64 -0.06 5.17 -11.83
CA TYR A 64 -1.41 4.65 -12.05
C TYR A 64 -1.59 3.29 -11.38
N ASP A 65 -2.46 3.19 -10.38
CA ASP A 65 -2.87 1.91 -9.81
C ASP A 65 -4.06 1.34 -10.58
N LEU A 66 -3.83 0.23 -11.30
CA LEU A 66 -4.71 -0.19 -12.38
C LEU A 66 -6.07 -0.66 -11.88
N ILE A 67 -6.10 -1.41 -10.79
CA ILE A 67 -7.32 -1.99 -10.26
C ILE A 67 -7.11 -2.39 -8.80
N ASN A 68 -7.86 -1.74 -7.93
CA ASN A 68 -7.94 -2.06 -6.52
C ASN A 68 -8.55 -3.44 -6.28
N GLU A 69 -7.90 -4.25 -5.44
CA GLU A 69 -8.34 -5.58 -5.00
C GLU A 69 -8.92 -6.46 -6.12
N PRO A 70 -8.13 -6.85 -7.14
CA PRO A 70 -8.62 -7.67 -8.25
C PRO A 70 -9.27 -8.98 -7.77
N TRP A 71 -10.54 -9.17 -8.12
CA TRP A 71 -11.28 -10.38 -7.77
C TRP A 71 -11.14 -11.44 -8.87
N VAL A 72 -10.80 -12.68 -8.47
CA VAL A 72 -10.56 -13.79 -9.40
C VAL A 72 -11.82 -14.43 -9.96
N GLY A 73 -13.01 -13.92 -9.63
CA GLY A 73 -14.25 -14.45 -10.19
C GLY A 73 -14.68 -15.77 -9.57
N ALA A 74 -15.31 -16.64 -10.38
CA ALA A 74 -15.94 -17.88 -9.89
C ALA A 74 -14.94 -18.89 -9.30
N GLU A 75 -13.65 -18.73 -9.60
CA GLU A 75 -12.54 -19.56 -9.14
C GLU A 75 -12.17 -19.33 -7.68
N TRP A 76 -12.66 -18.25 -7.06
CA TRP A 76 -12.26 -17.83 -5.72
C TRP A 76 -12.31 -18.93 -4.63
N PRO A 77 -13.29 -19.87 -4.60
CA PRO A 77 -13.36 -20.88 -3.54
C PRO A 77 -12.14 -21.82 -3.54
N PHE A 78 -11.42 -21.91 -4.67
CA PHE A 78 -10.23 -22.74 -4.80
C PHE A 78 -8.94 -21.99 -4.40
N CYS A 79 -8.96 -20.66 -4.26
CA CYS A 79 -7.77 -19.88 -3.91
C CYS A 79 -7.19 -20.22 -2.54
N PRO A 80 -7.99 -20.41 -1.46
CA PRO A 80 -7.46 -20.80 -0.17
C PRO A 80 -6.66 -22.12 -0.18
N LEU A 81 -6.94 -23.01 -1.15
CA LEU A 81 -6.28 -24.31 -1.28
C LEU A 81 -5.12 -24.30 -2.29
N GLY A 82 -5.29 -23.62 -3.43
CA GLY A 82 -4.36 -23.68 -4.56
C GLY A 82 -3.73 -22.34 -4.95
N GLY A 83 -4.02 -21.25 -4.24
CA GLY A 83 -3.51 -19.90 -4.49
C GLY A 83 -4.00 -19.24 -5.79
N CYS A 84 -4.89 -19.88 -6.56
CA CYS A 84 -5.43 -19.38 -7.82
C CYS A 84 -4.38 -18.98 -8.86
N SER A 85 -3.29 -19.73 -8.97
CA SER A 85 -2.21 -19.44 -9.94
C SER A 85 -2.71 -19.35 -11.38
N LEU A 86 -3.71 -20.15 -11.77
CA LEU A 86 -4.31 -20.11 -13.10
C LEU A 86 -4.97 -18.76 -13.42
N SER A 87 -5.68 -18.15 -12.47
CA SER A 87 -6.33 -16.84 -12.66
C SER A 87 -5.28 -15.74 -12.89
N TYR A 88 -4.11 -15.81 -12.24
CA TYR A 88 -3.01 -14.88 -12.53
C TYR A 88 -2.57 -14.96 -14.00
N TYR A 89 -2.32 -16.16 -14.50
CA TYR A 89 -1.76 -16.34 -15.84
C TYR A 89 -2.76 -16.18 -16.98
N LYS A 90 -4.04 -16.51 -16.74
CA LYS A 90 -5.07 -16.47 -17.78
C LYS A 90 -5.82 -15.15 -17.84
N GLU A 91 -5.92 -14.43 -16.71
CA GLU A 91 -6.85 -13.32 -16.57
C GLU A 91 -6.15 -12.07 -16.06
N LEU A 92 -5.66 -12.11 -14.82
CA LEU A 92 -5.21 -10.91 -14.12
C LEU A 92 -3.97 -10.28 -14.75
N GLN A 93 -2.87 -11.02 -14.92
CA GLN A 93 -1.66 -10.46 -15.52
C GLN A 93 -1.88 -10.05 -16.99
N PRO A 94 -2.50 -10.87 -17.87
CA PRO A 94 -2.81 -10.45 -19.24
C PRO A 94 -3.66 -9.17 -19.32
N ALA A 95 -4.62 -8.99 -18.41
CA ALA A 95 -5.40 -7.76 -18.33
C ALA A 95 -4.53 -6.55 -17.97
N GLN A 96 -3.71 -6.66 -16.91
CA GLN A 96 -2.83 -5.58 -16.47
C GLN A 96 -1.77 -5.24 -17.54
N ASP A 97 -1.19 -6.24 -18.20
CA ASP A 97 -0.25 -6.07 -19.31
C ASP A 97 -0.88 -5.34 -20.50
N LYS A 98 -2.16 -5.63 -20.78
CA LYS A 98 -2.91 -4.95 -21.84
C LYS A 98 -3.16 -3.47 -21.50
N ALA A 99 -3.47 -3.15 -20.24
CA ALA A 99 -3.62 -1.77 -19.78
C ALA A 99 -2.28 -1.02 -19.79
N LEU A 100 -1.21 -1.64 -19.29
CA LEU A 100 0.16 -1.13 -19.36
C LEU A 100 0.56 -0.80 -20.80
N ALA A 101 0.39 -1.74 -21.74
CA ALA A 101 0.69 -1.52 -23.15
C ALA A 101 -0.12 -0.35 -23.73
N GLY A 102 -1.40 -0.23 -23.34
CA GLY A 102 -2.24 0.92 -23.68
C GLY A 102 -1.65 2.24 -23.16
N ILE A 103 -1.37 2.32 -21.87
CA ILE A 103 -0.78 3.50 -21.20
C ILE A 103 0.53 3.91 -21.88
N ARG A 104 1.41 2.95 -22.19
CA ARG A 104 2.72 3.22 -22.83
C ARG A 104 2.61 3.84 -24.21
N THR A 105 1.45 3.78 -24.88
CA THR A 105 1.23 4.52 -26.14
C THR A 105 1.13 6.05 -25.96
N VAL A 106 0.86 6.53 -24.74
CA VAL A 106 0.68 7.96 -24.44
C VAL A 106 1.58 8.47 -23.31
N ASP A 107 2.07 7.57 -22.45
CA ASP A 107 2.95 7.85 -21.32
C ASP A 107 4.03 6.77 -21.17
N PRO A 108 5.28 7.06 -21.60
CA PRO A 108 6.37 6.10 -21.55
C PRO A 108 7.09 6.01 -20.19
N LYS A 109 6.79 6.87 -19.21
CA LYS A 109 7.69 7.09 -18.05
C LYS A 109 7.05 6.86 -16.68
N ASN A 110 5.76 7.16 -16.49
CA ASN A 110 5.18 7.06 -15.15
C ASN A 110 5.01 5.61 -14.71
N ILE A 111 5.06 5.40 -13.40
CA ILE A 111 4.93 4.07 -12.80
C ILE A 111 3.51 3.54 -13.07
N VAL A 112 3.42 2.26 -13.43
CA VAL A 112 2.15 1.55 -13.48
C VAL A 112 2.18 0.52 -12.36
N TRP A 113 1.23 0.60 -11.43
CA TRP A 113 1.15 -0.28 -10.27
C TRP A 113 0.23 -1.45 -10.60
N TYR A 114 0.74 -2.64 -10.33
CA TYR A 114 -0.02 -3.86 -10.42
C TYR A 114 -0.40 -4.33 -9.04
N GLU A 115 -1.64 -4.80 -8.90
CA GLU A 115 -2.10 -5.46 -7.68
C GLU A 115 -2.22 -6.98 -7.87
N PRO A 116 -1.89 -7.77 -6.83
CA PRO A 116 -2.24 -9.17 -6.75
C PRO A 116 -3.73 -9.35 -6.45
N GLN A 117 -4.27 -10.56 -6.60
CA GLN A 117 -5.69 -10.79 -6.29
C GLN A 117 -6.04 -10.53 -4.82
N GLN A 118 -7.28 -10.09 -4.57
CA GLN A 118 -7.77 -9.60 -3.27
C GLN A 118 -7.41 -10.48 -2.06
N LEU A 119 -7.60 -11.80 -2.13
CA LEU A 119 -7.43 -12.67 -0.97
C LEU A 119 -5.99 -12.71 -0.47
N SER A 120 -5.00 -12.33 -1.29
CA SER A 120 -3.60 -12.27 -0.88
C SER A 120 -3.32 -11.21 0.19
N SER A 121 -4.21 -10.22 0.32
CA SER A 121 -4.18 -9.15 1.32
C SER A 121 -4.53 -9.66 2.72
N GLY A 122 -5.46 -10.61 2.82
CA GLY A 122 -5.98 -11.13 4.09
C GLY A 122 -5.57 -12.56 4.44
N LEU A 123 -5.00 -13.30 3.49
CA LEU A 123 -4.58 -14.69 3.65
C LEU A 123 -3.09 -14.84 3.29
N LEU A 124 -2.45 -15.86 3.87
CA LEU A 124 -1.06 -16.22 3.57
C LEU A 124 -0.95 -16.96 2.22
N LEU A 125 -1.49 -16.37 1.16
CA LEU A 125 -1.47 -16.92 -0.19
C LEU A 125 -0.22 -16.46 -0.95
N GLN A 126 0.19 -17.30 -1.90
CA GLN A 126 1.19 -16.93 -2.90
C GLN A 126 0.58 -16.01 -3.96
N THR A 127 1.42 -15.17 -4.53
CA THR A 127 1.13 -14.32 -5.69
C THR A 127 2.01 -14.76 -6.86
N TYR A 128 1.52 -14.57 -8.09
CA TYR A 128 2.11 -15.19 -9.28
C TYR A 128 2.36 -14.21 -10.43
N LEU A 129 2.39 -12.90 -10.13
CA LEU A 129 2.76 -11.88 -11.11
C LEU A 129 4.21 -12.08 -11.56
N LYS A 130 4.50 -11.68 -12.80
CA LYS A 130 5.83 -11.77 -13.42
C LYS A 130 6.26 -10.43 -13.97
N SER A 131 7.56 -10.28 -14.21
CA SER A 131 8.09 -9.12 -14.92
C SER A 131 7.51 -9.01 -16.33
N VAL A 132 7.40 -7.77 -16.81
CA VAL A 132 7.01 -7.47 -18.19
C VAL A 132 8.29 -7.17 -18.97
N PRO A 133 8.60 -7.93 -20.04
CA PRO A 133 9.84 -7.73 -20.80
C PRO A 133 10.00 -6.30 -21.31
N GLY A 134 11.11 -5.65 -20.96
CA GLY A 134 11.44 -4.29 -21.38
C GLY A 134 10.78 -3.17 -20.55
N GLU A 135 9.90 -3.50 -19.59
CA GLU A 135 9.33 -2.51 -18.68
C GLU A 135 10.29 -2.23 -17.52
N GLN A 136 10.46 -0.95 -17.18
CA GLN A 136 11.37 -0.48 -16.11
C GLN A 136 10.66 0.31 -15.02
N ASN A 137 9.43 0.81 -15.28
CA ASN A 137 8.64 1.64 -14.38
C ASN A 137 7.39 0.89 -13.94
N LEU A 138 7.58 -0.31 -13.38
CA LEU A 138 6.52 -1.12 -12.80
C LEU A 138 6.52 -0.97 -11.28
N GLY A 139 5.33 -0.91 -10.69
CA GLY A 139 5.12 -0.92 -9.25
C GLY A 139 4.33 -2.16 -8.83
N LEU A 140 4.59 -2.67 -7.62
CA LEU A 140 3.72 -3.63 -6.96
C LEU A 140 2.94 -2.88 -5.87
N SER A 141 1.66 -2.67 -6.11
CA SER A 141 0.68 -2.21 -5.11
C SER A 141 0.18 -3.44 -4.36
N TRP A 142 0.22 -3.42 -3.03
CA TRP A 142 -0.18 -4.58 -2.22
C TRP A 142 -0.74 -4.15 -0.87
N HIS A 143 -1.68 -4.95 -0.33
CA HIS A 143 -2.38 -4.63 0.91
C HIS A 143 -2.02 -5.59 2.05
N ASN A 144 -2.18 -5.12 3.29
CA ASN A 144 -1.96 -5.91 4.49
C ASN A 144 -3.15 -5.82 5.45
N TYR A 145 -4.01 -6.84 5.43
CA TYR A 145 -5.20 -6.93 6.30
C TYR A 145 -5.16 -8.21 7.14
N CYS A 146 -4.52 -8.14 8.31
CA CYS A 146 -4.45 -9.27 9.22
C CYS A 146 -5.86 -9.84 9.54
N SER A 147 -6.04 -11.15 9.40
CA SER A 147 -7.35 -11.79 9.61
C SER A 147 -7.86 -11.65 11.04
N ALA A 148 -6.98 -11.54 12.04
CA ALA A 148 -7.39 -11.30 13.43
C ALA A 148 -8.12 -9.96 13.59
N THR A 149 -7.62 -8.89 12.97
CA THR A 149 -8.30 -7.57 13.00
C THR A 149 -9.59 -7.56 12.19
N PHE A 150 -9.66 -8.34 11.11
CA PHE A 150 -10.90 -8.51 10.36
C PHE A 150 -12.00 -9.17 11.20
N VAL A 151 -11.68 -10.24 11.94
CA VAL A 151 -12.67 -10.88 12.81
C VAL A 151 -13.10 -9.95 13.97
N GLU A 152 -12.16 -9.18 14.54
CA GLU A 152 -12.47 -8.13 15.52
C GLU A 152 -13.43 -7.07 14.94
N SER A 153 -13.29 -6.69 13.67
CA SER A 153 -14.19 -5.71 13.02
C SER A 153 -15.61 -6.25 12.85
N THR A 154 -15.79 -7.57 12.70
CA THR A 154 -17.12 -8.21 12.72
C THR A 154 -17.80 -8.26 14.10
N GLY A 155 -17.15 -7.71 15.13
CA GLY A 155 -17.66 -7.67 16.50
C GLY A 155 -17.38 -8.93 17.32
N LEU A 156 -16.55 -9.85 16.80
CA LEU A 156 -16.13 -11.05 17.52
C LEU A 156 -14.80 -10.77 18.24
N PRO A 157 -14.75 -10.82 19.58
CA PRO A 157 -13.53 -10.55 20.31
C PRO A 157 -12.54 -11.71 20.14
N LEU A 158 -11.53 -11.52 19.30
CA LEU A 158 -10.34 -12.34 19.30
C LEU A 158 -9.24 -11.58 20.04
N ASN A 159 -8.72 -12.09 21.15
CA ASN A 159 -7.49 -11.56 21.75
C ASN A 159 -6.26 -12.07 20.97
N ALA A 160 -6.24 -11.82 19.66
CA ALA A 160 -5.30 -12.42 18.72
C ALA A 160 -4.46 -11.37 17.95
N THR A 161 -4.54 -10.10 18.32
CA THR A 161 -3.81 -9.01 17.65
C THR A 161 -2.31 -9.30 17.50
N GLU A 162 -1.67 -9.94 18.49
CA GLU A 162 -0.24 -10.28 18.42
C GLU A 162 0.11 -11.29 17.32
N SER A 163 -0.85 -12.11 16.87
CA SER A 163 -0.66 -12.99 15.70
C SER A 163 -0.42 -12.20 14.40
N CYS A 164 -0.83 -10.92 14.35
CA CYS A 164 -0.57 -10.08 13.20
C CYS A 164 0.93 -9.82 12.99
N LYS A 165 1.79 -9.97 14.01
CA LYS A 165 3.24 -9.82 13.82
C LYS A 165 3.81 -10.80 12.81
N SER A 166 3.47 -12.08 12.95
CA SER A 166 3.95 -13.12 12.03
C SER A 166 3.28 -13.01 10.67
N PHE A 167 2.01 -12.61 10.64
CA PHE A 167 1.29 -12.31 9.41
C PHE A 167 1.98 -11.19 8.62
N THR A 168 2.16 -10.03 9.23
CA THR A 168 2.79 -8.84 8.62
C THR A 168 4.22 -9.13 8.20
N ALA A 169 5.03 -9.79 9.03
CA ALA A 169 6.38 -10.19 8.66
C ALA A 169 6.39 -11.10 7.42
N ASN A 170 5.43 -12.03 7.33
CA ASN A 170 5.27 -12.89 6.16
C ASN A 170 4.83 -12.09 4.92
N ARG A 171 3.84 -11.21 5.05
CA ARG A 171 3.33 -10.42 3.92
C ARG A 171 4.37 -9.44 3.37
N GLN A 172 5.15 -8.79 4.23
CA GLN A 172 6.28 -7.95 3.83
C GLN A 172 7.35 -8.76 3.06
N ALA A 173 7.78 -9.90 3.61
CA ALA A 173 8.76 -10.75 2.92
C ALA A 173 8.23 -11.24 1.56
N HIS A 174 6.94 -11.58 1.50
CA HIS A 174 6.29 -12.05 0.29
C HIS A 174 6.17 -10.95 -0.78
N SER A 175 5.78 -9.73 -0.41
CA SER A 175 5.65 -8.61 -1.34
C SER A 175 7.01 -8.16 -1.87
N LEU A 176 8.05 -8.14 -1.04
CA LEU A 176 9.43 -7.88 -1.47
C LEU A 176 9.93 -8.92 -2.48
N ASP A 177 9.69 -10.21 -2.24
CA ASP A 177 10.02 -11.28 -3.19
C ASP A 177 9.26 -11.13 -4.51
N GLN A 178 7.95 -10.87 -4.44
CA GLN A 178 7.11 -10.68 -5.61
C GLN A 178 7.54 -9.45 -6.44
N ALA A 179 7.84 -8.33 -5.78
CA ALA A 179 8.34 -7.12 -6.45
C ALA A 179 9.70 -7.37 -7.13
N ALA A 180 10.61 -8.10 -6.47
CA ALA A 180 11.88 -8.49 -7.06
C ALA A 180 11.70 -9.37 -8.31
N ARG A 181 10.79 -10.36 -8.28
CA ARG A 181 10.45 -11.20 -9.45
C ARG A 181 9.84 -10.41 -10.60
N MET A 182 9.20 -9.28 -10.31
CA MET A 182 8.59 -8.39 -11.30
C MET A 182 9.57 -7.34 -11.85
N ASN A 183 10.73 -7.16 -11.22
CA ASN A 183 11.55 -5.95 -11.39
C ASN A 183 10.72 -4.67 -11.14
N ALA A 184 9.94 -4.67 -10.05
CA ALA A 184 9.04 -3.59 -9.67
C ALA A 184 9.44 -2.96 -8.33
N VAL A 185 9.04 -1.72 -8.12
CA VAL A 185 9.11 -1.08 -6.79
C VAL A 185 7.86 -1.45 -5.97
N PRO A 186 7.99 -1.94 -4.72
CA PRO A 186 6.83 -2.24 -3.89
C PRO A 186 6.33 -1.01 -3.12
N LEU A 187 5.00 -0.94 -2.93
CA LEU A 187 4.34 0.03 -2.05
C LEU A 187 3.17 -0.66 -1.34
N MET A 188 3.11 -0.55 0.00
CA MET A 188 1.98 -1.07 0.77
C MET A 188 0.82 -0.07 0.73
N THR A 189 -0.03 -0.19 -0.27
CA THR A 189 -1.03 0.81 -0.67
C THR A 189 -2.29 0.80 0.19
N GLU A 190 -2.56 -0.28 0.92
CA GLU A 190 -3.63 -0.28 1.92
C GLU A 190 -3.35 -1.21 3.10
N TRP A 191 -3.69 -0.74 4.29
CA TRP A 191 -3.61 -1.48 5.54
C TRP A 191 -4.32 -0.69 6.66
N GLY A 192 -4.44 -1.30 7.84
CA GLY A 192 -4.99 -0.64 9.02
C GLY A 192 -6.51 -0.82 9.13
N ALA A 193 -7.28 0.17 8.65
CA ALA A 193 -8.75 0.15 8.63
C ALA A 193 -9.41 -0.19 9.99
N SER A 194 -8.78 0.19 11.10
CA SER A 194 -9.17 -0.26 12.45
C SER A 194 -8.86 0.78 13.51
N ASP A 195 -9.57 0.75 14.63
CA ASP A 195 -9.23 1.52 15.84
C ASP A 195 -8.33 0.71 16.81
N ASN A 196 -7.92 -0.51 16.44
CA ASN A 196 -6.94 -1.29 17.18
C ASN A 196 -5.53 -0.69 17.02
N VAL A 197 -5.16 0.18 17.96
CA VAL A 197 -3.86 0.88 17.99
C VAL A 197 -2.69 -0.09 17.95
N ARG A 198 -2.80 -1.26 18.59
CA ARG A 198 -1.72 -2.25 18.63
C ARG A 198 -1.51 -2.92 17.28
N ALA A 199 -2.60 -3.25 16.56
CA ALA A 199 -2.48 -3.77 15.20
C ALA A 199 -1.82 -2.76 14.27
N ILE A 200 -2.22 -1.48 14.36
CA ILE A 200 -1.63 -0.41 13.56
C ILE A 200 -0.13 -0.25 13.86
N GLN A 201 0.25 -0.31 15.13
CA GLN A 201 1.66 -0.28 15.53
C GLN A 201 2.45 -1.43 14.91
N ILE A 202 1.92 -2.66 14.93
CA ILE A 202 2.57 -3.84 14.35
C ILE A 202 2.84 -3.65 12.86
N ASP A 203 1.87 -3.14 12.12
CA ASP A 203 1.99 -2.96 10.66
C ASP A 203 2.94 -1.82 10.30
N ALA A 204 2.85 -0.69 11.00
CA ALA A 204 3.79 0.43 10.83
C ALA A 204 5.24 0.01 11.12
N GLN A 205 5.47 -0.73 12.21
CA GLN A 205 6.79 -1.28 12.55
C GLN A 205 7.27 -2.31 11.52
N GLY A 206 6.36 -3.15 11.02
CA GLY A 206 6.65 -4.11 9.95
C GLY A 206 7.11 -3.41 8.67
N ALA A 207 6.50 -2.27 8.33
CA ALA A 207 6.91 -1.47 7.18
C ALA A 207 8.28 -0.81 7.40
N ASP A 208 8.51 -0.19 8.55
CA ASP A 208 9.80 0.43 8.90
C ASP A 208 10.96 -0.58 8.85
N ALA A 209 10.75 -1.77 9.42
CA ALA A 209 11.75 -2.85 9.43
C ALA A 209 12.16 -3.32 8.02
N ASN A 210 11.32 -3.05 7.02
CA ASN A 210 11.54 -3.43 5.63
C ASN A 210 11.75 -2.21 4.70
N THR A 211 11.90 -1.00 5.26
CA THR A 211 11.98 0.26 4.49
C THR A 211 10.84 0.43 3.47
N MET A 212 9.66 -0.10 3.80
CA MET A 212 8.49 -0.14 2.92
C MET A 212 7.68 1.15 3.05
N GLY A 213 7.45 1.85 1.95
CA GLY A 213 6.49 2.95 1.90
C GLY A 213 5.06 2.43 2.06
N TRP A 214 4.15 3.27 2.55
CA TRP A 214 2.77 2.85 2.79
C TRP A 214 1.74 3.97 2.72
N LEU A 215 0.47 3.59 2.48
CA LEU A 215 -0.71 4.45 2.52
C LEU A 215 -1.73 3.83 3.48
N TYR A 216 -2.11 4.56 4.53
CA TYR A 216 -3.05 4.06 5.55
C TYR A 216 -4.50 4.19 5.10
N TRP A 217 -5.29 3.13 5.26
CA TRP A 217 -6.74 3.15 5.04
C TRP A 217 -7.49 3.49 6.34
N ALA A 218 -8.17 4.63 6.47
CA ALA A 218 -8.27 5.74 5.51
C ALA A 218 -8.16 7.09 6.22
N TYR A 219 -7.92 8.15 5.45
CA TYR A 219 -7.80 9.50 6.01
C TYR A 219 -9.11 9.95 6.69
N LYS A 220 -10.25 9.75 6.04
CA LYS A 220 -11.60 10.09 6.53
C LYS A 220 -12.55 8.89 6.40
N TYR A 221 -13.69 8.97 7.07
CA TYR A 221 -14.82 8.06 6.88
C TYR A 221 -15.68 8.53 5.69
N TRP A 222 -15.74 7.73 4.64
CA TRP A 222 -16.42 8.10 3.39
C TRP A 222 -17.81 7.51 3.22
N ASN A 223 -18.20 6.50 4.03
CA ASN A 223 -19.46 5.78 3.91
C ASN A 223 -19.74 5.29 2.47
N ASP A 224 -18.67 4.88 1.78
CA ASP A 224 -18.71 4.39 0.41
C ASP A 224 -19.02 2.88 0.36
N PRO A 225 -19.24 2.29 -0.83
CA PRO A 225 -19.54 0.87 -0.97
C PRO A 225 -18.45 -0.09 -0.47
N THR A 226 -17.24 0.40 -0.19
CA THR A 226 -16.09 -0.35 0.36
C THR A 226 -15.84 -0.05 1.84
N THR A 227 -16.69 0.77 2.47
CA THR A 227 -16.59 1.09 3.89
C THR A 227 -17.14 -0.07 4.72
N ALA A 228 -16.26 -0.80 5.41
CA ALA A 228 -16.63 -1.89 6.32
C ALA A 228 -17.31 -1.42 7.62
N ASP A 229 -16.77 -0.37 8.25
CA ASP A 229 -17.27 0.19 9.52
C ASP A 229 -16.80 1.66 9.76
N THR A 230 -17.15 2.22 10.92
CA THR A 230 -16.80 3.60 11.34
C THR A 230 -15.40 3.75 11.97
N LYS A 231 -14.63 2.66 12.07
CA LYS A 231 -13.32 2.63 12.73
C LYS A 231 -12.17 2.93 11.77
N GLN A 232 -12.41 3.08 10.48
CA GLN A 232 -11.36 3.18 9.46
C GLN A 232 -10.66 4.56 9.44
N GLY A 233 -11.43 5.64 9.55
CA GLY A 233 -10.95 7.02 9.47
C GLY A 233 -9.99 7.44 10.59
N LEU A 234 -9.28 8.56 10.39
CA LEU A 234 -8.36 9.15 11.37
C LEU A 234 -9.04 10.07 12.40
N PHE A 235 -10.26 10.54 12.15
CA PHE A 235 -10.92 11.55 12.97
C PHE A 235 -12.18 11.00 13.64
N PHE A 236 -12.52 11.53 14.82
CA PHE A 236 -13.83 11.27 15.44
C PHE A 236 -14.94 12.05 14.73
N ASP A 237 -14.61 13.24 14.21
CA ASP A 237 -15.46 14.05 13.36
C ASP A 237 -14.65 14.50 12.13
N ASP A 238 -15.04 14.06 10.94
CA ASP A 238 -14.37 14.40 9.68
C ASP A 238 -14.53 15.88 9.27
N ALA A 239 -15.44 16.62 9.91
CA ALA A 239 -15.57 18.06 9.76
C ALA A 239 -14.58 18.84 10.63
N ASP A 240 -14.08 18.26 11.72
CA ASP A 240 -13.10 18.86 12.63
C ASP A 240 -11.82 18.01 12.68
N LEU A 241 -10.84 18.41 11.86
CA LEU A 241 -9.55 17.71 11.75
C LEU A 241 -8.68 17.80 13.03
N SER A 242 -9.10 18.54 14.05
CA SER A 242 -8.45 18.50 15.38
C SER A 242 -8.86 17.27 16.20
N THR A 243 -9.92 16.57 15.81
CA THR A 243 -10.48 15.41 16.52
C THR A 243 -9.79 14.09 16.16
N THR A 244 -8.46 14.09 16.08
CA THR A 244 -7.69 12.90 15.68
C THR A 244 -7.86 11.75 16.68
N LYS A 245 -8.05 10.53 16.16
CA LYS A 245 -8.13 9.30 16.95
C LYS A 245 -6.76 8.88 17.50
N PRO A 246 -6.70 8.08 18.58
CA PRO A 246 -5.44 7.65 19.21
C PRO A 246 -4.43 6.96 18.27
N LYS A 247 -4.89 6.35 17.18
CA LYS A 247 -4.04 5.70 16.19
C LYS A 247 -3.04 6.65 15.50
N LEU A 248 -3.30 7.95 15.49
CA LEU A 248 -2.40 8.94 14.87
C LEU A 248 -0.97 8.83 15.40
N ALA A 249 -0.81 8.53 16.69
CA ALA A 249 0.49 8.34 17.33
C ALA A 249 1.33 7.21 16.71
N GLN A 250 0.69 6.24 16.04
CA GLN A 250 1.37 5.15 15.35
C GLN A 250 1.75 5.51 13.91
N LEU A 251 1.04 6.48 13.30
CA LEU A 251 1.17 6.87 11.90
C LEU A 251 2.11 8.07 11.70
N VAL A 252 2.19 8.99 12.66
CA VAL A 252 3.11 10.14 12.57
C VAL A 252 4.47 9.72 13.15
N ARG A 253 5.34 9.26 12.25
CA ARG A 253 6.64 8.65 12.58
C ARG A 253 7.78 9.51 12.06
N SER A 254 8.95 9.48 12.71
CA SER A 254 10.16 10.05 12.11
C SER A 254 10.67 9.09 11.03
N TYR A 255 10.93 9.58 9.81
CA TYR A 255 11.34 8.74 8.68
C TYR A 255 12.15 9.52 7.63
N PRO A 256 13.01 8.84 6.85
CA PRO A 256 13.70 9.45 5.72
C PRO A 256 12.73 9.67 4.56
N GLN A 257 12.43 10.92 4.22
CA GLN A 257 11.61 11.29 3.07
C GLN A 257 12.36 11.10 1.75
N ALA A 258 13.67 11.36 1.77
CA ALA A 258 14.57 11.15 0.63
C ALA A 258 15.98 10.85 1.14
N THR A 259 16.68 9.91 0.51
CA THR A 259 18.05 9.54 0.90
C THR A 259 19.00 9.74 -0.28
N ALA A 260 20.07 10.52 -0.08
CA ALA A 260 21.11 10.75 -1.07
C ALA A 260 22.14 9.59 -1.06
N GLY A 261 21.66 8.40 -1.39
CA GLY A 261 22.49 7.19 -1.36
C GLY A 261 21.67 5.90 -1.35
N THR A 262 22.35 4.79 -1.08
CA THR A 262 21.79 3.43 -1.17
C THR A 262 21.93 2.67 0.15
N ASN A 263 21.42 1.43 0.19
CA ASN A 263 21.50 0.54 1.36
C ASN A 263 20.91 1.17 2.63
N LEU A 264 19.80 1.90 2.47
CA LEU A 264 19.08 2.53 3.56
C LEU A 264 18.63 1.48 4.57
N LYS A 265 18.87 1.76 5.84
CA LYS A 265 18.21 1.11 6.98
C LYS A 265 17.83 2.19 7.97
N TYR A 266 16.68 2.07 8.59
CA TYR A 266 16.30 2.96 9.68
C TYR A 266 15.44 2.23 10.70
N ALA A 267 15.33 2.84 11.88
CA ALA A 267 14.41 2.41 12.92
C ALA A 267 13.86 3.65 13.62
N TYR A 268 12.61 3.55 14.06
CA TYR A 268 11.93 4.57 14.85
C TYR A 268 11.25 3.90 16.04
N ASP A 269 11.48 4.45 17.23
CA ASP A 269 10.79 4.08 18.45
C ASP A 269 9.65 5.08 18.68
N GLU A 270 8.40 4.65 18.50
CA GLU A 270 7.23 5.51 18.66
C GLU A 270 6.95 5.94 20.10
N VAL A 271 7.57 5.30 21.10
CA VAL A 271 7.41 5.64 22.51
C VAL A 271 8.41 6.73 22.90
N THR A 272 9.68 6.57 22.53
CA THR A 272 10.73 7.53 22.90
C THR A 272 10.98 8.60 21.83
N GLY A 273 10.44 8.41 20.63
CA GLY A 273 10.70 9.25 19.45
C GLY A 273 12.12 9.12 18.88
N LYS A 274 12.94 8.22 19.43
CA LYS A 274 14.31 8.01 18.97
C LYS A 274 14.30 7.43 17.56
N PHE A 275 15.06 8.05 16.67
CA PHE A 275 15.23 7.61 15.29
C PHE A 275 16.71 7.32 15.00
N THR A 276 16.96 6.21 14.31
CA THR A 276 18.29 5.87 13.80
C THR A 276 18.21 5.56 12.32
N MET A 277 19.23 5.95 11.58
CA MET A 277 19.32 5.71 10.14
C MET A 277 20.78 5.43 9.75
N SER A 278 20.97 4.54 8.78
CA SER A 278 22.23 4.35 8.10
C SER A 278 22.04 4.15 6.61
N TYR A 279 23.02 4.62 5.83
CA TYR A 279 23.04 4.47 4.37
C TYR A 279 24.47 4.64 3.85
N GLN A 280 24.69 4.24 2.61
CA GLN A 280 25.91 4.53 1.86
C GLN A 280 25.67 5.78 1.01
N ALA A 281 26.36 6.88 1.31
CA ALA A 281 26.19 8.13 0.58
C ALA A 281 26.70 8.00 -0.87
N ASP A 282 25.95 8.61 -1.79
CA ASP A 282 26.35 8.79 -3.18
C ASP A 282 26.73 10.26 -3.40
N PRO A 283 28.04 10.58 -3.55
CA PRO A 283 28.51 11.95 -3.69
C PRO A 283 28.12 12.60 -5.03
N SER A 284 27.57 11.85 -5.99
CA SER A 284 27.02 12.42 -7.22
C SER A 284 25.67 13.11 -6.99
N ILE A 285 24.97 12.79 -5.89
CA ILE A 285 23.69 13.40 -5.52
C ILE A 285 23.97 14.67 -4.72
N THR A 286 23.67 15.83 -5.31
CA THR A 286 23.88 17.14 -4.67
C THR A 286 22.72 17.57 -3.77
N ALA A 287 21.55 16.96 -3.91
CA ALA A 287 20.40 17.20 -3.04
C ALA A 287 20.63 16.56 -1.65
N PRO A 288 20.12 17.16 -0.56
CA PRO A 288 20.30 16.60 0.77
C PRO A 288 19.48 15.31 0.96
N THR A 289 19.97 14.44 1.85
CA THR A 289 19.10 13.49 2.54
C THR A 289 18.10 14.27 3.40
N LYS A 290 16.81 14.00 3.28
CA LYS A 290 15.72 14.67 3.99
C LYS A 290 15.06 13.72 4.98
N ILE A 291 14.95 14.14 6.23
CA ILE A 291 14.34 13.35 7.30
C ILE A 291 13.22 14.19 7.94
N PHE A 292 12.03 13.63 8.00
CA PHE A 292 10.95 14.16 8.81
C PHE A 292 11.09 13.65 10.24
N VAL A 293 10.90 14.54 11.22
CA VAL A 293 10.94 14.25 12.66
C VAL A 293 9.56 14.50 13.24
N SER A 294 8.97 13.46 13.83
CA SER A 294 7.62 13.51 14.37
C SER A 294 7.50 14.61 15.44
N PRO A 295 6.63 15.63 15.24
CA PRO A 295 6.40 16.64 16.26
C PRO A 295 5.64 16.08 17.47
N LEU A 296 4.97 14.92 17.33
CA LEU A 296 4.25 14.28 18.44
C LEU A 296 5.20 13.76 19.50
N THR A 297 6.37 13.24 19.10
CA THR A 297 7.38 12.71 20.02
C THR A 297 8.53 13.68 20.27
N ALA A 298 8.62 14.80 19.52
CA ALA A 298 9.64 15.83 19.71
C ALA A 298 9.03 17.25 19.88
N PRO A 299 8.06 17.46 20.78
CA PRO A 299 7.39 18.76 20.96
C PRO A 299 8.34 19.86 21.49
N HIS A 300 9.43 19.46 22.15
CA HIS A 300 10.46 20.36 22.69
C HIS A 300 11.71 20.41 21.82
N GLY A 301 11.60 19.97 20.56
CA GLY A 301 12.71 19.85 19.62
C GLY A 301 13.51 18.56 19.81
N TYR A 302 14.65 18.48 19.13
CA TYR A 302 15.47 17.27 19.08
C TYR A 302 16.95 17.58 18.79
N THR A 303 17.81 16.64 19.17
CA THR A 303 19.23 16.60 18.81
C THR A 303 19.46 15.69 17.61
N VAL A 304 20.47 16.02 16.79
CA VAL A 304 20.85 15.22 15.62
C VAL A 304 22.36 14.99 15.70
N THR A 305 22.76 13.74 15.63
CA THR A 305 24.17 13.33 15.54
C THR A 305 24.37 12.58 14.24
N THR A 306 25.43 12.87 13.50
CA THR A 306 25.78 12.17 12.27
C THR A 306 27.28 11.89 12.17
N SER A 307 27.66 10.79 11.52
CA SER A 307 29.06 10.45 11.25
C SER A 307 29.67 11.24 10.08
N SER A 308 28.85 11.83 9.19
CA SER A 308 29.32 12.53 7.99
C SER A 308 28.27 13.52 7.48
N GLY A 309 28.71 14.61 6.85
CA GLY A 309 27.85 15.64 6.29
C GLY A 309 27.49 16.76 7.28
N THR A 310 26.79 17.76 6.76
CA THR A 310 26.35 18.94 7.53
C THR A 310 24.84 18.89 7.74
N VAL A 311 24.41 19.04 9.00
CA VAL A 311 23.01 19.02 9.42
C VAL A 311 22.43 20.43 9.42
N THR A 312 21.30 20.60 8.75
CA THR A 312 20.43 21.77 8.88
C THR A 312 19.07 21.34 9.42
N LYS A 313 18.55 22.03 10.43
CA LYS A 313 17.22 21.76 11.02
C LYS A 313 16.25 22.88 10.64
N ASN A 314 15.04 22.52 10.26
CA ASN A 314 13.94 23.45 10.01
C ASN A 314 12.64 22.88 10.59
N GLY A 315 12.31 23.25 11.83
CA GLY A 315 11.17 22.66 12.55
C GLY A 315 11.27 21.13 12.61
N SER A 316 10.26 20.44 12.10
CA SER A 316 10.19 18.98 11.99
C SER A 316 11.03 18.38 10.86
N TYR A 317 11.89 19.14 10.17
CA TYR A 317 12.68 18.64 9.05
C TYR A 317 14.18 18.76 9.29
N VAL A 318 14.91 17.74 8.85
CA VAL A 318 16.37 17.69 8.85
C VAL A 318 16.87 17.47 7.43
N ASP A 319 17.75 18.36 6.98
CA ASP A 319 18.51 18.21 5.74
C ASP A 319 19.97 17.86 6.09
N LEU A 320 20.47 16.76 5.52
CA LEU A 320 21.86 16.32 5.64
C LEU A 320 22.55 16.43 4.27
N SER A 321 23.47 17.39 4.14
CA SER A 321 24.18 17.69 2.89
C SER A 321 25.66 17.28 2.94
N GLY A 322 26.23 16.93 1.79
CA GLY A 322 27.67 16.69 1.64
C GLY A 322 28.20 15.49 2.44
N ALA A 323 27.34 14.52 2.73
CA ALA A 323 27.77 13.29 3.39
C ALA A 323 28.54 12.39 2.42
N THR A 324 29.51 11.63 2.93
CA THR A 324 30.37 10.75 2.12
C THR A 324 30.59 9.43 2.84
N GLY A 325 30.74 8.33 2.08
CA GLY A 325 31.01 7.02 2.67
C GLY A 325 29.81 6.45 3.42
N ALA A 326 30.08 5.62 4.43
CA ALA A 326 29.05 5.08 5.29
C ALA A 326 28.56 6.15 6.28
N VAL A 327 27.27 6.43 6.26
CA VAL A 327 26.62 7.45 7.09
C VAL A 327 25.78 6.78 8.16
N SER A 328 25.89 7.28 9.39
CA SER A 328 24.92 7.03 10.46
C SER A 328 24.31 8.35 10.91
N VAL A 329 23.02 8.31 11.27
CA VAL A 329 22.27 9.43 11.83
C VAL A 329 21.50 8.92 13.04
N ILE A 330 21.53 9.69 14.13
CA ILE A 330 20.73 9.48 15.33
C ILE A 330 19.99 10.77 15.63
N ILE A 331 18.68 10.68 15.79
CA ILE A 331 17.82 11.78 16.23
C ILE A 331 17.21 11.39 17.57
N THR A 332 17.38 12.25 18.57
CA THR A 332 16.88 12.04 19.93
C THR A 332 16.03 13.25 20.32
N PRO A 333 14.74 13.07 20.61
CA PRO A 333 13.91 14.14 21.17
C PRO A 333 14.50 14.73 22.45
N ASN A 334 14.27 16.03 22.66
CA ASN A 334 14.60 16.67 23.91
C ASN A 334 13.61 16.23 25.01
N PRO A 335 14.05 16.14 26.29
CA PRO A 335 13.19 15.81 27.41
C PRO A 335 11.97 16.71 27.58
#